data_AF-A0AAD7YZF3-F1
#
_entry.id   AF-A0AAD7YZF3-F1
#
_cell.length_a   1.000
_cell.length_b   1.000
_cell.length_c   1.000
_cell.angle_alpha   90.00
_cell.angle_beta   90.00
_cell.angle_gamma   90.00
#
_symmetry.space_group_name_H-M   'P 1'
#
loop_
_entity.id
_entity.type
_entity.pdbx_description
1 polymer ?
#
loop_
_entity_poly.entity_id
_entity_poly.type
_entity_poly.pdbx_seq_one_letter_code
_entity_poly.pdbx_strand_id
1 'polypeptide(L)'
;MMSASGISCGPLVGGVIGARKPVYDIWGNTVNEASRMESTGKIRRIQVTNHAQQLLRNRFELKYRGHVAVKGKGMMETWWVLGRKVTYTDRKLYADPEDKVGYVLLD
;
A
#
# COMPACT_ATOMS: atom_id res chain seq x y z
N MET A 1 16.66 1.99 9.40
CA MET A 1 16.90 1.46 8.04
C MET A 1 15.95 2.15 7.08
N MET A 2 16.42 2.70 5.96
CA MET A 2 15.56 3.34 4.96
C MET A 2 15.18 2.31 3.88
N SER A 3 13.97 1.76 3.94
CA SER A 3 13.47 0.78 2.95
C SER A 3 12.37 1.37 2.06
N ALA A 4 12.14 0.73 0.92
CA ALA A 4 10.89 0.85 0.18
C ALA A 4 9.91 -0.21 0.69
N SER A 5 8.62 -0.07 0.41
CA SER A 5 7.63 -1.09 0.72
C SER A 5 6.73 -1.36 -0.48
N GLY A 6 6.38 -2.63 -0.69
CA GLY A 6 5.53 -3.08 -1.78
C GLY A 6 4.30 -3.82 -1.27
N ILE A 7 3.13 -3.54 -1.85
CA ILE A 7 1.88 -4.21 -1.50
C ILE A 7 1.18 -4.70 -2.76
N SER A 8 0.68 -5.94 -2.73
CA SER A 8 -0.29 -6.46 -3.69
C SER A 8 -1.39 -7.20 -2.93
N CYS A 9 -2.57 -7.31 -3.54
CA CYS A 9 -3.73 -7.99 -2.98
C CYS A 9 -4.29 -8.98 -4.00
N GLY A 10 -4.58 -10.19 -3.57
CA GLY A 10 -5.10 -11.26 -4.42
C GLY A 10 -4.94 -12.64 -3.78
N PRO A 11 -5.38 -13.70 -4.48
CA PRO A 11 -5.26 -15.06 -4.00
C PRO A 11 -3.80 -15.51 -3.90
N LEU A 12 -3.51 -16.30 -2.88
CA LEU A 12 -2.20 -16.90 -2.63
C LEU A 12 -2.36 -18.29 -2.02
N VAL A 13 -1.28 -19.05 -1.95
CA VAL A 13 -1.20 -20.33 -1.28
C VAL A 13 -0.42 -20.16 0.01
N GLY A 14 -0.91 -20.75 1.10
CA GLY A 14 -0.19 -20.85 2.37
C GLY A 14 -0.15 -22.29 2.85
N GLY A 15 0.93 -22.68 3.52
CA GLY A 15 1.07 -24.03 4.04
C GLY A 15 2.34 -24.23 4.86
N VAL A 16 2.45 -25.43 5.45
CA VAL A 16 3.64 -25.84 6.20
C VAL A 16 4.60 -26.59 5.29
N ILE A 17 5.85 -26.15 5.24
CA ILE A 17 6.94 -26.75 4.47
C ILE A 17 7.97 -27.40 5.41
N GLY A 18 8.58 -28.50 4.96
CA GLY A 18 9.68 -29.18 5.67
C GLY A 18 9.22 -30.28 6.63
N ALA A 19 9.84 -31.46 6.51
CA ALA A 19 9.48 -32.64 7.31
C ALA A 19 10.11 -32.68 8.71
N ARG A 20 11.35 -32.19 8.86
CA ARG A 20 12.10 -32.23 10.14
C ARG A 20 11.99 -30.95 10.95
N LYS A 21 11.84 -29.81 10.26
CA LYS A 21 11.68 -28.47 10.86
C LYS A 21 10.56 -27.76 10.10
N PRO A 22 9.29 -28.03 10.45
CA PRO A 22 8.16 -27.44 9.75
C PRO A 22 8.17 -25.91 9.90
N VAL A 23 8.01 -25.20 8.78
CA VAL A 23 7.88 -23.73 8.72
C VAL A 23 6.61 -23.41 7.96
N TYR A 24 5.79 -22.49 8.47
CA TYR A 24 4.67 -21.97 7.72
C TYR A 24 5.15 -20.90 6.74
N ASP A 25 4.74 -20.99 5.47
CA ASP A 25 5.12 -20.05 4.44
C ASP A 25 3.94 -19.73 3.51
N ILE A 26 4.04 -18.63 2.77
CA ILE A 26 3.08 -18.20 1.75
C ILE A 26 3.77 -17.96 0.41
N TRP A 27 3.13 -18.38 -0.68
CA TRP A 27 3.66 -18.21 -2.02
C TRP A 27 2.55 -17.99 -3.04
N GLY A 28 2.96 -17.57 -4.25
CA GLY A 28 2.07 -17.36 -5.36
C GLY A 28 2.24 -15.99 -6.00
N ASN A 29 1.37 -15.72 -6.98
CA ASN A 29 1.48 -14.54 -7.82
C ASN A 29 1.40 -13.22 -7.02
N THR A 30 0.49 -13.14 -6.05
CA THR A 30 0.32 -11.93 -5.22
C THR A 30 1.58 -11.63 -4.38
N VAL A 31 2.22 -12.65 -3.82
CA VAL A 31 3.49 -12.50 -3.06
C VAL A 31 4.61 -12.04 -3.97
N ASN A 32 4.72 -12.63 -5.17
CA ASN A 32 5.68 -12.21 -6.18
C ASN A 32 5.46 -10.75 -6.59
N GLU A 33 4.22 -10.33 -6.86
CA GLU A 33 3.91 -8.95 -7.21
C GLU A 33 4.25 -7.98 -6.08
N ALA A 34 3.93 -8.30 -4.82
CA ALA A 34 4.30 -7.47 -3.67
C ALA A 34 5.83 -7.29 -3.57
N SER A 35 6.59 -8.37 -3.73
CA SER A 35 8.06 -8.34 -3.78
C SER A 35 8.57 -7.43 -4.92
N ARG A 36 7.91 -7.44 -6.09
CA ARG A 36 8.27 -6.53 -7.20
C ARG A 36 7.88 -5.08 -6.95
N MET A 37 6.78 -4.83 -6.25
CA MET A 37 6.41 -3.47 -5.83
C MET A 37 7.44 -2.90 -4.87
N GLU A 38 8.03 -3.72 -3.99
CA GLU A 38 9.12 -3.30 -3.11
C GLU A 38 10.41 -3.08 -3.90
N SER A 39 10.82 -4.05 -4.73
CA SER A 39 12.10 -3.99 -5.45
C SER A 39 12.16 -2.87 -6.50
N THR A 40 11.01 -2.50 -7.06
CA THR A 40 10.90 -1.37 -8.02
C THR A 40 10.48 -0.06 -7.33
N GLY A 41 10.33 -0.09 -6.00
CA GLY A 41 9.88 1.01 -5.17
C GLY A 41 10.94 2.09 -4.97
N LYS A 42 10.49 3.25 -4.50
CA LYS A 42 11.38 4.32 -4.04
C LYS A 42 11.50 4.24 -2.52
N ILE A 43 12.69 4.50 -2.00
CA ILE A 43 12.96 4.58 -0.56
C ILE A 43 11.92 5.50 0.12
N ARG A 44 11.40 5.07 1.28
CA ARG A 44 10.36 5.77 2.07
C ARG A 44 9.04 6.00 1.32
N ARG A 45 8.75 5.19 0.30
CA ARG A 45 7.45 5.18 -0.38
C ARG A 45 6.88 3.77 -0.34
N ILE A 46 5.55 3.71 -0.33
CA ILE A 46 4.78 2.46 -0.42
C ILE A 46 4.21 2.38 -1.83
N GLN A 47 4.68 1.40 -2.59
CA GLN A 47 4.19 1.10 -3.94
C GLN A 47 3.11 0.02 -3.89
N VAL A 48 2.07 0.18 -4.69
CA VAL A 48 0.98 -0.79 -4.79
C VAL A 48 0.60 -1.08 -6.24
N THR A 49 0.07 -2.28 -6.48
CA THR A 49 -0.56 -2.65 -7.75
C THR A 49 -1.88 -1.89 -7.95
N ASN A 50 -2.37 -1.78 -9.20
CA ASN A 50 -3.67 -1.17 -9.48
C ASN A 50 -4.82 -1.85 -8.69
N HIS A 51 -4.83 -3.18 -8.59
CA HIS A 51 -5.86 -3.87 -7.80
C HIS A 51 -5.84 -3.47 -6.32
N ALA A 52 -4.65 -3.41 -5.68
CA ALA A 52 -4.53 -2.96 -4.30
C ALA A 52 -4.94 -1.48 -4.12
N GLN A 53 -4.61 -0.62 -5.07
CA GLN A 53 -5.07 0.77 -5.10
C GLN A 53 -6.60 0.86 -5.04
N GLN A 54 -7.30 0.05 -5.84
CA GLN A 54 -8.76 0.08 -5.92
C GLN A 54 -9.43 -0.25 -4.59
N LEU A 55 -8.82 -1.15 -3.82
CA LEU A 55 -9.28 -1.51 -2.46
C LEU A 55 -8.98 -0.40 -1.43
N LEU A 56 -7.89 0.35 -1.63
CA LEU A 56 -7.42 1.37 -0.69
C LEU A 56 -8.05 2.76 -0.93
N ARG A 57 -8.52 3.05 -2.15
CA ARG A 57 -8.89 4.41 -2.61
C ARG A 57 -9.91 5.15 -1.75
N ASN A 58 -10.75 4.44 -1.01
CA ASN A 58 -11.75 5.07 -0.15
C ASN A 58 -11.16 5.57 1.18
N ARG A 59 -10.03 5.01 1.63
CA ARG A 59 -9.42 5.32 2.95
C ARG A 59 -8.05 5.98 2.86
N PHE A 60 -7.39 5.91 1.71
CA PHE A 60 -6.04 6.43 1.52
C PHE A 60 -5.95 7.38 0.34
N GLU A 61 -5.11 8.39 0.48
CA GLU A 61 -4.64 9.21 -0.63
C GLU A 61 -3.62 8.41 -1.44
N LEU A 62 -3.86 8.35 -2.75
CA LEU A 62 -3.08 7.55 -3.68
C LEU A 62 -2.65 8.44 -4.84
N LYS A 63 -1.40 8.30 -5.27
CA LYS A 63 -0.86 9.02 -6.43
C LYS A 63 -0.47 8.04 -7.51
N TYR A 64 -0.97 8.26 -8.73
CA TYR A 64 -0.56 7.48 -9.89
C TYR A 64 0.95 7.59 -10.08
N ARG A 65 1.64 6.45 -10.15
CA ARG A 65 3.09 6.40 -10.39
C ARG A 65 3.39 6.36 -11.89
N GLY A 66 2.58 5.63 -12.64
CA GLY A 66 2.90 5.25 -14.02
C GLY A 66 2.95 3.75 -14.22
N HIS A 67 3.27 3.36 -15.46
CA HIS A 67 3.59 1.99 -15.80
C HIS A 67 5.05 1.68 -15.47
N VAL A 68 5.29 0.52 -14.89
CA VAL A 68 6.60 0.06 -14.43
C VAL A 68 6.86 -1.32 -15.01
N ALA A 69 8.04 -1.53 -15.57
CA ALA A 69 8.46 -2.84 -16.06
C ALA A 69 8.65 -3.80 -14.88
N VAL A 70 7.86 -4.86 -14.85
CA VAL A 70 7.89 -5.90 -13.82
C VAL A 70 8.25 -7.24 -14.45
N LYS A 71 9.30 -7.87 -13.92
CA LYS A 71 9.80 -9.17 -14.40
C LYS A 71 8.67 -10.21 -14.42
N GLY A 72 8.43 -10.81 -15.58
CA GLY A 72 7.40 -11.84 -15.77
C GLY A 72 5.96 -11.30 -15.90
N LYS A 73 5.77 -9.98 -15.86
CA LYS A 73 4.44 -9.32 -15.99
C LYS A 73 4.38 -8.28 -17.10
N GLY A 74 5.53 -7.83 -17.61
CA GLY A 74 5.58 -6.74 -18.56
C GLY A 74 5.34 -5.39 -17.88
N MET A 75 4.65 -4.48 -18.56
CA MET A 75 4.34 -3.16 -18.02
C MET A 75 3.13 -3.24 -17.09
N MET A 76 3.32 -2.93 -15.82
CA MET A 76 2.24 -2.90 -14.83
C MET A 76 1.93 -1.46 -14.44
N GLU A 77 0.65 -1.13 -14.38
CA GLU A 77 0.17 0.10 -13.78
C GLU A 77 0.36 0.08 -12.25
N THR A 78 0.95 1.14 -11.70
CA THR A 78 1.32 1.19 -10.27
C THR A 78 1.02 2.55 -9.64
N TRP A 79 0.93 2.53 -8.31
CA TRP A 79 0.49 3.68 -7.51
C TRP A 79 1.32 3.82 -6.24
N TRP A 80 1.39 5.04 -5.73
CA TRP A 80 1.96 5.35 -4.42
C TRP A 80 0.85 5.55 -3.39
N VAL A 81 1.01 4.99 -2.19
CA VAL A 81 0.22 5.39 -1.01
C VAL A 81 0.88 6.60 -0.39
N LEU A 82 0.13 7.71 -0.24
CA LEU A 82 0.63 8.94 0.34
C LEU A 82 0.31 9.04 1.84
N GLY A 83 -0.87 8.58 2.25
CA GLY A 83 -1.33 8.68 3.62
C GLY A 83 -2.80 8.29 3.74
N ARG A 84 -3.28 8.22 4.97
CA ARG A 84 -4.70 7.99 5.26
C ARG A 84 -5.47 9.27 4.99
N LYS A 85 -6.65 9.17 4.36
CA LYS A 85 -7.55 10.31 4.22
C LYS A 85 -8.04 10.72 5.61
N VAL A 86 -7.97 12.00 5.90
CA VAL A 86 -8.44 12.56 7.17
C VAL A 86 -9.96 12.66 7.14
N THR A 87 -10.64 11.98 8.06
CA THR A 87 -12.09 12.16 8.23
C THR A 87 -12.39 13.38 9.11
N TYR A 88 -13.63 13.87 9.07
CA TYR A 88 -14.07 14.95 9.97
C TYR A 88 -13.82 14.60 11.45
N THR A 89 -14.05 13.34 11.83
CA THR A 89 -13.82 12.85 13.19
C THR A 89 -12.33 12.88 13.56
N ASP A 90 -11.43 12.52 12.66
CA ASP A 90 -9.98 12.59 12.89
C ASP A 90 -9.52 14.03 13.17
N ARG A 91 -10.09 15.02 12.46
CA ARG A 91 -9.78 16.44 12.70
C ARG A 91 -10.16 16.92 14.10
N LYS A 92 -11.24 16.40 14.70
CA LYS A 92 -11.64 16.77 16.07
C LYS A 92 -10.76 16.13 17.14
N LEU A 93 -10.19 14.96 16.88
CA LEU A 93 -9.34 14.22 17.82
C LEU A 93 -7.89 14.71 17.83
N TYR A 94 -7.43 15.29 16.72
CA TYR A 94 -6.10 15.89 16.58
C TYR A 94 -6.15 17.42 16.47
N ALA A 95 -7.30 18.05 16.67
CA ALA A 95 -7.38 19.50 16.81
C ALA A 95 -6.66 19.90 18.09
N ASP A 96 -5.61 20.72 17.94
CA ASP A 96 -5.04 21.43 19.06
C ASP A 96 -6.15 22.28 19.71
N PRO A 97 -6.37 22.19 21.03
CA PRO A 97 -7.33 23.05 21.73
C PRO A 97 -7.11 24.55 21.47
N GLU A 98 -5.90 24.95 21.06
CA GLU A 98 -5.53 26.35 20.78
C GLU A 98 -5.65 26.76 19.29
N ASP A 99 -5.86 25.81 18.36
CA ASP A 99 -6.05 26.09 16.93
C ASP A 99 -7.48 26.64 16.65
N LYS A 100 -7.67 27.94 16.89
CA LYS A 100 -8.91 28.69 16.60
C LYS A 100 -9.07 29.10 15.12
N VAL A 101 -8.49 28.38 14.16
CA VAL A 101 -8.61 28.72 12.75
C VAL A 101 -9.16 27.53 11.96
N GLY A 102 -10.42 27.62 11.54
CA GLY A 102 -10.92 26.79 10.45
C GLY A 102 -12.32 26.19 10.59
N TYR A 103 -13.25 26.81 11.32
CA TYR A 103 -14.66 26.65 10.97
C TYR A 103 -14.94 27.53 9.75
N VAL A 104 -14.51 27.06 8.57
CA VAL A 104 -15.10 27.56 7.33
C VAL A 104 -16.24 26.63 7.00
N LEU A 105 -17.44 27.22 7.07
CA LEU A 105 -18.73 26.67 6.72
C LEU A 105 -18.65 25.97 5.35
N LEU A 106 -19.32 24.83 5.23
CA LEU A 106 -19.73 24.33 3.93
C LEU A 106 -21.25 24.50 3.88
N ASP A 107 -21.66 25.36 2.97
CA ASP A 107 -23.03 25.62 2.53
C ASP A 107 -23.69 24.34 1.96
#